data_AF-A0A958PLF7-F1
#
_entry.id   AF-A0A958PLF7-F1
#
_cell.length_a   1.000
_cell.length_b   1.000
_cell.length_c   1.000
_cell.angle_alpha   90.00
_cell.angle_beta   90.00
_cell.angle_gamma   90.00
#
_symmetry.space_group_name_H-M   'P 1'
#
loop_
_entity.id
_entity.type
_entity.pdbx_description
1 polymer ?
#
loop_
_entity_poly.entity_id
_entity_poly.type
_entity_poly.pdbx_seq_one_letter_code
_entity_poly.pdbx_strand_id
1 'polypeptide(L)' 'AGGQLKTVYSFFPYTSKWKGNVTSAGMQLNKDWITDMLTGAGPGGGPHAMGLDLFNVDVLFSFFAYNREFTGGIFVSGQ' A
#
# COMPACT_ATOMS: atom_id res chain seq x y z
N ALA A 1 15.81 -22.49 10.29
CA ALA A 1 15.13 -23.33 9.29
C ALA A 1 14.99 -22.52 8.00
N GLY A 2 15.52 -23.02 6.88
CA GLY A 2 15.42 -22.32 5.59
C GLY A 2 14.06 -22.57 4.95
N GLY A 3 13.08 -21.71 5.25
CA GLY A 3 11.78 -21.76 4.57
C GLY A 3 11.90 -21.19 3.15
N GLN A 4 11.29 -21.86 2.17
CA GLN A 4 11.15 -21.30 0.83
C GLN A 4 10.05 -20.23 0.87
N LEU A 5 10.39 -19.00 0.47
CA LEU A 5 9.38 -17.95 0.32
C LEU A 5 8.42 -18.35 -0.79
N LYS A 6 7.12 -18.35 -0.49
CA LYS A 6 6.06 -18.57 -1.45
C LYS A 6 5.25 -17.28 -1.58
N THR A 7 5.17 -16.74 -2.78
CA THR A 7 4.26 -15.63 -3.08
C THR A 7 2.83 -16.07 -2.83
N VAL A 8 2.13 -15.39 -1.93
CA VAL A 8 0.72 -15.63 -1.62
C VAL A 8 -0.17 -14.74 -2.48
N TYR A 9 0.27 -13.52 -2.77
CA TYR A 9 -0.48 -12.55 -3.55
C TYR A 9 0.44 -11.59 -4.33
N SER A 10 -0.02 -11.08 -5.47
CA SER A 10 0.69 -10.11 -6.30
C SER A 10 -0.30 -9.15 -6.95
N PHE A 11 -0.04 -7.86 -6.86
CA PHE A 11 -0.94 -6.81 -7.34
C PHE A 11 -0.19 -5.51 -7.64
N PHE A 12 -0.87 -4.59 -8.34
CA PHE A 12 -0.42 -3.21 -8.50
C PHE A 12 -1.28 -2.30 -7.60
N PRO A 13 -0.69 -1.61 -6.61
CA PRO A 13 -1.45 -0.72 -5.72
C PRO A 13 -1.98 0.52 -6.44
N TYR A 14 -1.34 0.91 -7.55
CA TYR A 14 -1.71 2.03 -8.39
C TYR A 14 -1.89 1.56 -9.83
N THR A 15 -2.29 2.48 -10.72
CA THR A 15 -2.46 2.19 -12.15
C THR A 15 -1.26 1.38 -12.69
N SER A 16 -1.52 0.34 -13.49
CA SER A 16 -0.46 -0.51 -14.06
C SER A 16 0.51 0.23 -14.99
N LYS A 17 0.16 1.46 -15.41
CA LYS A 17 1.06 2.36 -16.15
C LYS A 17 2.02 3.14 -15.25
N TRP A 18 1.73 3.21 -13.94
CA TRP A 18 2.62 3.83 -12.96
C TRP A 18 3.84 2.95 -12.71
N LYS A 19 5.03 3.54 -12.81
CA LYS A 19 6.32 2.85 -12.62
C LYS A 19 7.21 3.52 -11.59
N GLY A 20 6.71 4.55 -10.91
CA GLY A 20 7.48 5.22 -9.88
C GLY A 20 7.45 4.46 -8.55
N ASN A 21 8.19 4.99 -7.59
CA ASN A 21 8.41 4.34 -6.32
C ASN A 21 7.11 4.18 -5.52
N VAL A 22 7.09 3.15 -4.68
CA VAL A 22 6.00 2.89 -3.72
C VAL A 22 6.65 2.70 -2.35
N THR A 23 6.10 3.35 -1.34
CA THR A 23 6.42 3.09 0.06
C THR A 23 5.38 2.12 0.61
N SER A 24 5.79 1.17 1.45
CA SER A 24 4.88 0.18 2.03
C SER A 24 5.19 -0.04 3.50
N ALA A 25 4.15 -0.24 4.31
CA ALA A 25 4.26 -0.61 5.71
C ALA A 25 3.23 -1.69 6.06
N GLY A 26 3.56 -2.55 7.01
CA GLY A 26 2.62 -3.49 7.62
C GLY A 26 2.05 -2.90 8.90
N MET A 27 0.73 -2.95 9.07
CA MET A 27 0.07 -2.62 10.33
C MET A 27 -1.32 -3.24 10.37
N GLN A 28 -1.99 -3.18 11.52
CA GLN A 28 -3.37 -3.62 11.62
C GLN A 28 -4.31 -2.46 11.19
N LEU A 29 -5.14 -2.65 10.14
CA LEU A 29 -6.08 -1.65 9.61
C LEU A 29 -7.57 -1.98 9.83
N ASN A 30 -7.99 -3.25 9.92
CA ASN A 30 -9.41 -3.68 9.97
C ASN A 30 -9.88 -4.34 11.29
N LYS A 31 -8.94 -4.71 12.17
CA LYS A 31 -9.08 -5.34 13.51
C LYS A 31 -9.38 -6.84 13.50
N ASP A 32 -8.91 -7.55 12.49
CA ASP A 32 -9.03 -9.02 12.37
C ASP A 32 -7.86 -9.80 13.00
N TRP A 33 -6.89 -9.10 13.62
CA TRP A 33 -5.66 -9.65 14.21
C TRP A 33 -4.64 -10.20 13.21
N ILE A 34 -4.78 -9.87 11.94
CA ILE A 34 -3.82 -10.15 10.88
C ILE A 34 -3.19 -8.80 10.45
N THR A 35 -1.92 -8.84 10.06
CA THR A 35 -1.24 -7.65 9.57
C THR A 35 -1.71 -7.32 8.16
N ASP A 36 -2.20 -6.11 7.97
CA ASP A 36 -2.59 -5.54 6.70
C ASP A 36 -1.44 -4.79 6.04
N MET A 37 -1.61 -4.40 4.78
CA MET A 37 -0.62 -3.66 4.01
C MET A 37 -1.12 -2.25 3.71
N LEU A 38 -0.31 -1.25 4.08
CA LEU A 38 -0.50 0.14 3.66
C LEU A 38 0.56 0.48 2.61
N THR A 39 0.15 1.16 1.53
CA THR A 39 1.05 1.68 0.50
C THR A 39 0.86 3.17 0.28
N GLY A 40 1.94 3.84 -0.12
CA GLY A 40 1.96 5.26 -0.51
C GLY A 40 2.70 5.47 -1.83
N ALA A 41 2.13 6.25 -2.74
CA ALA A 41 2.77 6.59 -4.01
C ALA A 41 3.95 7.55 -3.76
N GLY A 42 5.11 7.23 -4.33
CA GLY A 42 6.30 8.09 -4.26
C GLY A 42 6.22 9.33 -5.16
N PRO A 43 7.29 10.13 -5.22
CA PRO A 43 7.36 11.33 -6.05
C PRO A 43 6.93 11.07 -7.50
N GLY A 44 6.08 11.95 -8.03
CA GLY A 44 5.46 11.87 -9.36
C GLY A 44 4.11 11.14 -9.39
N GLY A 45 3.75 10.36 -8.36
CA GLY A 45 2.52 9.55 -8.30
C GLY A 45 1.31 10.23 -7.66
N GLY A 46 1.49 11.44 -7.09
CA GLY A 46 0.48 12.11 -6.28
C GLY A 46 0.46 11.62 -4.83
N PRO A 47 -0.35 12.23 -3.93
CA PRO A 47 -0.39 11.83 -2.52
C PRO A 47 -1.34 10.65 -2.28
N HIS A 48 -1.27 9.61 -3.11
CA HIS A 48 -2.21 8.49 -3.07
C HIS A 48 -1.76 7.46 -2.03
N ALA A 49 -2.65 7.13 -1.08
CA ALA A 49 -2.52 6.03 -0.13
C ALA A 49 -3.54 4.93 -0.41
N MET A 50 -3.14 3.67 -0.23
CA MET A 50 -4.03 2.50 -0.34
C MET A 50 -3.75 1.49 0.76
N GLY A 51 -4.81 1.05 1.45
CA GLY A 51 -4.78 -0.02 2.45
C GLY A 51 -5.40 -1.31 1.92
N LEU A 52 -4.77 -2.44 2.20
CA LEU A 52 -5.20 -3.77 1.78
C LEU A 52 -5.29 -4.73 2.96
N ASP A 53 -6.42 -5.41 3.03
CA ASP A 53 -6.65 -6.58 3.88
C ASP A 53 -5.93 -7.78 3.25
N LEU A 54 -4.97 -8.36 3.97
CA LEU A 54 -4.20 -9.51 3.48
C LEU A 54 -4.84 -10.86 3.81
N PHE A 55 -5.88 -10.89 4.63
CA PHE A 55 -6.64 -12.09 4.94
C PHE A 55 -7.76 -12.32 3.93
N ASN A 56 -8.61 -11.32 3.73
CA ASN A 56 -9.73 -11.37 2.79
C ASN A 56 -9.34 -10.98 1.36
N VAL A 57 -8.14 -10.41 1.18
CA VAL A 57 -7.63 -9.95 -0.13
C VAL A 57 -8.50 -8.83 -0.71
N ASP A 58 -8.81 -7.85 0.15
CA ASP A 58 -9.72 -6.75 -0.16
C ASP A 58 -9.05 -5.38 0.01
N VAL A 59 -9.55 -4.38 -0.73
CA VAL A 59 -9.11 -2.99 -0.58
C VAL A 59 -9.92 -2.34 0.54
N LEU A 60 -9.24 -1.98 1.63
CA LEU A 60 -9.88 -1.32 2.78
C LEU A 60 -10.16 0.15 2.50
N PHE A 61 -9.22 0.84 1.86
CA PHE A 61 -9.37 2.24 1.46
C PHE A 61 -8.38 2.62 0.36
N SER A 62 -8.71 3.69 -0.37
CA SER A 62 -7.88 4.25 -1.43
C SER A 62 -8.20 5.74 -1.61
N PHE A 63 -7.28 6.63 -1.22
CA PHE A 63 -7.55 8.07 -1.17
C PHE A 63 -6.30 8.94 -1.37
N PHE A 64 -6.51 10.23 -1.66
CA PHE A 64 -5.45 11.24 -1.72
C PHE A 64 -5.33 11.96 -0.37
N ALA A 65 -4.17 11.86 0.29
CA ALA A 65 -3.93 12.46 1.61
C ALA A 65 -3.78 14.00 1.58
N TYR A 66 -3.43 14.53 0.42
CA TYR A 66 -3.31 15.96 0.14
C TYR A 66 -4.04 16.31 -1.16
N ASN A 67 -3.93 17.57 -1.61
CA ASN A 67 -4.41 17.96 -2.94
C ASN A 67 -3.83 17.02 -4.01
N ARG A 68 -4.67 16.52 -4.91
CA ARG A 68 -4.29 15.60 -6.00
C ARG A 68 -3.18 16.16 -6.90
N GLU A 69 -3.07 17.48 -7.03
CA GLU A 69 -2.02 18.16 -7.80
C GLU A 69 -0.65 18.13 -7.12
N PHE A 70 -0.57 17.76 -5.84
CA PHE A 70 0.71 17.61 -5.16
C PHE A 70 1.47 16.40 -5.71
N THR A 71 2.63 16.61 -6.32
CA THR A 71 3.40 15.54 -6.95
C THR A 71 4.57 15.04 -6.10
N GLY A 72 4.75 15.53 -4.87
CA GLY A 72 5.85 15.12 -3.99
C GLY A 72 5.75 13.67 -3.49
N GLY A 73 4.58 13.03 -3.62
CA GLY A 73 4.33 11.68 -3.11
C GLY A 73 4.23 11.63 -1.57
N ILE A 74 3.97 10.44 -1.04
CA ILE A 74 3.84 10.24 0.40
C ILE A 74 4.68 9.06 0.89
N PHE A 75 5.12 9.19 2.13
CA PHE A 75 5.71 8.10 2.91
C PHE A 75 4.67 7.61 3.90
N VAL A 76 4.51 6.29 3.98
CA VAL A 76 3.63 5.64 4.96
C VAL A 76 4.46 4.86 5.96
N SER A 77 3.96 4.77 7.19
CA SER A 77 4.56 3.99 8.27
C SER A 77 3.47 3.32 9.10
N GLY A 78 3.75 2.13 9.62
CA GLY A 78 2.91 1.44 10.60
C GLY A 78 3.34 1.74 12.03
N GLN A 79 2.40 1.58 12.95
CA GLN A 79 2.64 1.63 14.40
C GLN A 79 2.95 0.23 14.93
#